data_AF-A0A0D3EZZ5-F1
#
_entry.id   AF-A0A0D3EZZ5-F1
#
_cell.length_a   1.000
_cell.length_b   1.000
_cell.length_c   1.000
_cell.angle_alpha   90.00
_cell.angle_beta   90.00
_cell.angle_gamma   90.00
#
_symmetry.space_group_name_H-M   'P 1'
#
loop_
_entity.id
_entity.type
_entity.pdbx_description
1 polymer ?
#
loop_
_entity_poly.entity_id
_entity_poly.type
_entity_poly.pdbx_seq_one_letter_code
_entity_poly.pdbx_strand_id
1 'polypeptide(L)'
;MAGRGEMPMRPVRPGPPMQYRGPPPMARARVEPVDREKTCPLLLRVFTKVGGHHQNEEFAVRGKEPKDEVQIYTWKDATLRELTDLVKEVALAARKRNARLSFAFVYPDKHGRFVVKEVGSTFSYGHGRGDDAKTLAELGFQIGDYLSVAIY
;
A
#
# COMPACT_ATOMS: atom_id res chain seq x y z
N MET A 1 67.20 45.20 34.12
CA MET A 1 67.05 44.47 32.84
C MET A 1 65.72 43.75 32.85
N ALA A 2 64.89 44.05 31.84
CA ALA A 2 63.64 43.42 31.32
C ALA A 2 62.66 42.76 32.32
N GLY A 3 61.36 43.06 32.39
CA GLY A 3 60.42 43.58 31.39
C GLY A 3 59.22 42.63 31.33
N ARG A 4 58.08 43.01 31.96
CA ARG A 4 56.83 42.22 31.98
C ARG A 4 56.31 42.02 30.56
N GLY A 5 56.00 40.78 30.17
CA GLY A 5 55.33 40.46 28.91
C GLY A 5 53.97 39.81 29.18
N GLU A 6 52.91 40.62 29.21
CA GLU A 6 51.53 40.16 29.19
C GLU A 6 51.22 39.59 27.80
N MET A 7 50.77 38.33 27.73
CA MET A 7 50.28 37.73 26.48
C MET A 7 48.81 38.12 26.27
N PRO A 8 48.42 38.67 25.11
CA PRO A 8 47.03 39.02 24.86
C PRO A 8 46.21 37.77 24.56
N MET A 9 45.17 37.52 25.38
CA MET A 9 44.14 36.52 25.12
C MET A 9 43.38 36.88 23.83
N ARG A 10 43.38 35.97 22.86
CA ARG A 10 42.61 36.14 21.61
C ARG A 10 41.11 36.00 21.91
N PRO A 11 40.24 36.87 21.37
CA PRO A 11 38.80 36.72 21.56
C PRO A 11 38.29 35.45 20.86
N VAL A 12 37.51 34.66 21.59
CA VAL A 12 36.80 33.47 21.10
C VAL A 12 35.77 33.93 20.06
N ARG A 13 35.91 33.46 18.82
CA ARG A 13 34.91 33.73 17.77
C ARG A 13 33.64 32.91 18.07
N PRO A 14 32.43 33.51 18.05
CA PRO A 14 31.19 32.75 18.15
C PRO A 14 31.10 31.77 16.98
N GLY A 15 30.85 30.49 17.27
CA GLY A 15 30.54 29.50 16.24
C GLY A 15 29.23 29.85 15.52
N PRO A 16 29.02 29.36 14.29
CA PRO A 16 27.78 29.61 13.56
C PRO A 16 26.58 29.08 14.36
N PRO A 17 25.42 29.76 14.30
CA PRO A 17 24.23 29.32 15.01
C PRO A 17 23.86 27.91 14.57
N MET A 18 23.60 27.03 15.53
CA MET A 18 23.07 25.70 15.31
C MET A 18 21.80 25.85 14.48
N GLN A 19 21.86 25.51 13.19
CA GLN A 19 20.67 25.45 12.37
C GLN A 19 19.79 24.36 12.96
N TYR A 20 18.67 24.76 13.58
CA TYR A 20 17.63 23.86 14.02
C TYR A 20 17.10 23.15 12.78
N ARG A 21 17.65 21.97 12.49
CA ARG A 21 17.12 21.06 11.48
C ARG A 21 15.72 20.74 11.98
N GLY A 22 14.70 21.26 11.29
CA GLY A 22 13.31 21.01 11.65
C GLY A 22 13.04 19.52 11.85
N PRO A 23 11.97 19.16 12.56
CA PRO A 23 11.64 17.76 12.78
C PRO A 23 11.67 17.00 11.44
N PRO A 24 12.27 15.80 11.39
CA PRO A 24 12.31 15.02 10.16
C PRO A 24 10.88 14.88 9.61
N PRO A 25 10.68 14.91 8.28
CA PRO A 25 9.35 14.71 7.70
C PRO A 25 8.76 13.45 8.34
N MET A 26 7.58 13.58 8.95
CA MET A 26 6.94 12.53 9.74
C MET A 26 7.09 11.22 8.98
N ALA A 27 7.96 10.34 9.49
CA ALA A 27 8.09 9.00 8.93
C ALA A 27 6.66 8.46 8.86
N ARG A 28 6.19 8.13 7.65
CA ARG A 28 4.85 7.56 7.45
C ARG A 28 4.62 6.60 8.60
N ALA A 29 3.57 6.86 9.40
CA ALA A 29 3.31 6.09 10.61
C ALA A 29 3.47 4.61 10.25
N ARG A 30 4.42 3.94 10.90
CA ARG A 30 4.69 2.53 10.61
C ARG A 30 3.36 1.82 10.81
N VAL A 31 2.87 1.16 9.77
CA VAL A 31 1.67 0.33 9.91
C VAL A 31 2.07 -0.78 10.88
N GLU A 32 1.53 -0.74 12.09
CA GLU A 32 1.77 -1.79 13.06
C GLU A 32 1.03 -3.07 12.61
N PRO A 33 1.65 -4.24 12.76
CA PRO A 33 0.99 -5.52 12.48
C PRO A 33 -0.30 -5.64 13.28
N VAL A 34 -1.36 -6.17 12.67
CA VAL A 34 -2.66 -6.30 13.32
C VAL A 34 -2.68 -7.58 14.15
N ASP A 35 -3.10 -7.51 15.41
CA ASP A 35 -3.40 -8.70 16.21
C ASP A 35 -4.69 -9.34 15.68
N ARG A 36 -4.54 -10.33 14.79
CA ARG A 36 -5.65 -11.01 14.10
C ARG A 36 -6.53 -11.86 15.04
N GLU A 37 -6.06 -12.20 16.23
CA GLU A 37 -6.86 -12.94 17.23
C GLU A 37 -7.83 -12.02 17.99
N LYS A 38 -7.43 -10.75 18.19
CA LYS A 38 -8.22 -9.76 18.94
C LYS A 38 -8.99 -8.79 18.07
N THR A 39 -8.63 -8.71 16.78
CA THR A 39 -9.23 -7.75 15.84
C THR A 39 -10.18 -8.47 14.91
N CYS A 40 -11.44 -8.02 14.85
CA CYS A 40 -12.39 -8.57 13.88
C CYS A 40 -11.93 -8.31 12.44
N PRO A 41 -12.00 -9.32 11.55
CA PRO A 41 -11.65 -9.13 10.14
C PRO A 41 -12.64 -8.19 9.45
N LEU A 42 -12.17 -7.51 8.42
CA LEU A 42 -12.98 -6.73 7.49
C LEU A 42 -13.42 -7.59 6.30
N LEU A 43 -14.57 -7.26 5.73
CA LEU A 43 -15.05 -7.83 4.48
C LEU A 43 -14.42 -7.06 3.31
N LEU A 44 -13.60 -7.74 2.51
CA LEU A 44 -13.00 -7.24 1.29
C LEU A 44 -13.74 -7.83 0.08
N ARG A 45 -14.32 -6.97 -0.75
CA ARG A 45 -14.97 -7.36 -2.02
C ARG A 45 -13.93 -7.32 -3.13
N VAL A 46 -13.66 -8.47 -3.74
CA VAL A 46 -12.63 -8.66 -4.77
C VAL A 46 -13.30 -9.00 -6.10
N PHE A 47 -12.99 -8.26 -7.15
CA PHE A 47 -13.52 -8.47 -8.50
C PHE A 47 -12.42 -8.92 -9.43
N THR A 48 -12.46 -10.17 -9.88
CA THR A 48 -11.43 -10.77 -10.74
C THR A 48 -11.82 -10.67 -12.21
N LYS A 49 -10.86 -10.37 -13.10
CA LYS A 49 -11.08 -10.38 -14.56
C LYS A 49 -9.83 -10.83 -15.31
N VAL A 50 -10.03 -11.63 -16.35
CA VAL A 50 -8.93 -12.09 -17.22
C VAL A 50 -8.70 -11.08 -18.34
N GLY A 51 -7.43 -10.76 -18.60
CA GLY A 51 -7.02 -9.88 -19.70
C GLY A 51 -7.07 -8.37 -19.40
N GLY A 52 -7.42 -7.97 -18.18
CA GLY A 52 -7.38 -6.55 -17.77
C GLY A 52 -8.30 -6.25 -16.59
N HIS A 53 -8.26 -5.00 -16.11
CA HIS A 53 -9.16 -4.52 -15.06
C HIS A 53 -10.59 -4.28 -15.59
N HIS A 54 -11.55 -4.26 -14.68
CA HIS A 54 -12.91 -3.77 -14.98
C HIS A 54 -12.86 -2.26 -15.23
N GLN A 55 -13.73 -1.77 -16.12
CA GLN A 55 -13.86 -0.35 -16.40
C GLN A 55 -14.56 0.36 -15.23
N ASN A 56 -14.25 1.64 -15.03
CA ASN A 56 -14.84 2.45 -13.96
C ASN A 56 -16.38 2.46 -14.00
N GLU A 57 -16.94 2.42 -15.21
CA GLU A 57 -18.39 2.43 -15.49
C GLU A 57 -19.10 1.18 -14.95
N GLU A 58 -18.40 0.03 -14.90
CA GLU A 58 -18.94 -1.23 -14.40
C GLU A 58 -19.19 -1.18 -12.88
N PHE A 59 -18.56 -0.23 -12.18
CA PHE A 59 -18.77 0.01 -10.74
C PHE A 59 -19.69 1.19 -10.45
N ALA A 60 -20.15 1.92 -11.47
CA ALA A 60 -20.91 3.16 -11.27
C ALA A 60 -22.29 2.92 -10.63
N VAL A 61 -22.88 1.74 -10.84
CA VAL A 61 -24.21 1.40 -10.32
C VAL A 61 -24.08 0.34 -9.22
N ARG A 62 -24.28 0.76 -7.98
CA ARG A 62 -24.36 -0.13 -6.82
C ARG A 62 -25.45 -1.19 -7.04
N GLY A 63 -25.11 -2.46 -6.86
CA GLY A 63 -25.97 -3.62 -7.14
C GLY A 63 -25.90 -4.14 -8.58
N LYS A 64 -25.14 -3.48 -9.46
CA LYS A 64 -24.82 -3.98 -10.81
C LYS A 64 -23.31 -4.19 -11.00
N GLU A 65 -22.56 -4.34 -9.90
CA GLU A 65 -21.14 -4.68 -9.99
C GLU A 65 -20.94 -6.02 -10.72
N PRO A 66 -19.74 -6.28 -11.27
CA PRO A 66 -19.43 -7.52 -11.96
C PRO A 66 -19.74 -8.75 -11.11
N LYS A 67 -20.28 -9.81 -11.74
CA LYS A 67 -20.73 -11.03 -11.04
C LYS A 67 -19.58 -11.88 -10.50
N ASP A 68 -18.37 -11.70 -11.02
CA ASP A 68 -17.16 -12.39 -10.58
C ASP A 68 -16.59 -11.77 -9.29
N GLU A 69 -17.48 -11.53 -8.32
CA GLU A 69 -17.16 -11.04 -6.98
C GLU A 69 -16.76 -12.21 -6.09
N VAL A 70 -15.65 -12.04 -5.39
CA VAL A 70 -15.14 -12.93 -4.35
C VAL A 70 -15.06 -12.12 -3.07
N GLN A 71 -15.66 -12.65 -2.01
CA GLN A 71 -15.66 -12.03 -0.69
C GLN A 71 -14.58 -12.66 0.17
N ILE A 72 -13.67 -11.84 0.68
CA ILE A 72 -12.54 -12.27 1.50
C ILE A 72 -12.65 -11.60 2.87
N TYR A 73 -12.62 -12.39 3.94
CA TYR A 73 -12.45 -11.88 5.30
C TYR A 73 -10.98 -11.76 5.61
N THR A 74 -10.50 -10.54 5.84
CA THR A 74 -9.06 -10.28 6.04
C THR A 74 -8.82 -9.07 6.94
N TRP A 75 -7.57 -8.62 7.04
CA TRP A 75 -7.17 -7.45 7.82
C TRP A 75 -6.39 -6.46 6.95
N LYS A 76 -6.18 -5.25 7.45
CA LYS A 76 -5.44 -4.22 6.70
C LYS A 76 -3.96 -4.56 6.52
N ASP A 77 -3.41 -5.45 7.34
CA ASP A 77 -2.03 -5.93 7.20
C ASP A 77 -1.89 -7.08 6.19
N ALA A 78 -2.99 -7.49 5.54
CA ALA A 78 -2.94 -8.55 4.54
C ALA A 78 -2.07 -8.14 3.35
N THR A 79 -1.15 -9.03 2.99
CA THR A 79 -0.22 -8.82 1.89
C THR A 79 -0.86 -9.09 0.53
N LEU A 80 -0.36 -8.47 -0.53
CA LEU A 80 -0.75 -8.82 -1.90
C LEU A 80 -0.49 -10.30 -2.19
N ARG A 81 0.51 -10.90 -1.52
CA ARG A 81 0.77 -12.33 -1.62
C ARG A 81 -0.35 -13.19 -1.04
N GLU A 82 -0.80 -12.89 0.18
CA GLU A 82 -1.95 -13.58 0.79
C GLU A 82 -3.18 -13.49 -0.12
N LEU A 83 -3.46 -12.31 -0.67
CA LEU A 83 -4.57 -12.10 -1.60
C LEU A 83 -4.40 -12.90 -2.90
N THR A 84 -3.17 -13.01 -3.42
CA THR A 84 -2.87 -13.81 -4.62
C THR A 84 -3.19 -15.29 -4.41
N ASP A 85 -2.77 -15.84 -3.27
CA ASP A 85 -3.00 -17.25 -2.97
C ASP A 85 -4.50 -17.54 -2.76
N LEU A 86 -5.25 -16.63 -2.13
CA LEU A 86 -6.72 -16.73 -2.04
C LEU A 86 -7.41 -16.63 -3.41
N VAL A 87 -6.99 -15.70 -4.26
CA VAL A 87 -7.54 -15.56 -5.63
C VAL A 87 -7.28 -16.82 -6.46
N LYS A 88 -6.17 -17.50 -6.25
CA LYS A 88 -5.87 -18.78 -6.94
C LYS A 88 -6.84 -19.89 -6.54
N GLU A 89 -7.40 -19.88 -5.34
CA GLU A 89 -8.38 -20.90 -4.93
C GLU A 89 -9.66 -20.80 -5.75
N VAL A 90 -10.10 -19.58 -6.06
CA VAL A 90 -11.36 -19.29 -6.75
C VAL A 90 -11.22 -19.12 -8.27
N ALA A 91 -10.13 -18.52 -8.76
CA ALA A 91 -9.93 -18.21 -10.18
C ALA A 91 -8.85 -19.10 -10.80
N LEU A 92 -9.28 -20.10 -11.60
CA LEU A 92 -8.36 -21.04 -12.25
C LEU A 92 -7.34 -20.36 -13.18
N ALA A 93 -7.70 -19.23 -13.80
CA ALA A 93 -6.78 -18.47 -14.65
C ALA A 93 -5.55 -17.96 -13.88
N ALA A 94 -5.71 -17.64 -12.60
CA ALA A 94 -4.62 -17.22 -11.73
C ALA A 94 -3.68 -18.39 -11.35
N ARG A 95 -4.02 -19.65 -11.64
CA ARG A 95 -3.15 -20.81 -11.37
C ARG A 95 -2.14 -21.09 -12.49
N LYS A 96 -2.14 -20.32 -13.58
CA LYS A 96 -1.16 -20.50 -14.66
C LYS A 96 0.24 -20.14 -14.14
N ARG A 97 1.26 -20.90 -14.56
CA ARG A 97 2.65 -20.73 -14.10
C ARG A 97 3.18 -19.30 -14.27
N ASN A 98 2.81 -18.66 -15.38
CA ASN A 98 3.27 -17.32 -15.74
C ASN A 98 2.21 -16.25 -15.55
N ALA A 99 1.11 -16.55 -14.85
CA ALA A 99 0.06 -15.55 -14.65
C ALA A 99 0.57 -14.42 -13.77
N ARG A 100 0.24 -13.19 -14.17
CA ARG A 100 0.51 -11.97 -13.41
C ARG A 100 -0.80 -11.41 -12.90
N LEU A 101 -0.89 -11.18 -11.60
CA LEU A 101 -2.04 -10.57 -10.97
C LEU A 101 -1.72 -9.09 -10.73
N SER A 102 -2.48 -8.20 -11.37
CA SER A 102 -2.44 -6.77 -11.11
C SER A 102 -3.57 -6.40 -10.17
N PHE A 103 -3.26 -5.62 -9.13
CA PHE A 103 -4.19 -5.20 -8.10
C PHE A 103 -4.48 -3.71 -8.25
N ALA A 104 -5.76 -3.36 -8.18
CA ALA A 104 -6.23 -1.99 -8.20
C ALA A 104 -7.31 -1.76 -7.15
N PHE A 105 -7.27 -0.64 -6.46
CA PHE A 105 -8.39 -0.21 -5.62
C PHE A 105 -9.44 0.49 -6.46
N VAL A 106 -10.70 0.24 -6.14
CA VAL A 106 -11.85 0.86 -6.77
C VAL A 106 -12.66 1.57 -5.70
N TYR A 107 -12.77 2.90 -5.82
CA TYR A 107 -13.42 3.73 -4.81
C TYR A 107 -14.07 4.95 -5.48
N PRO A 108 -15.11 5.55 -4.86
CA PRO A 108 -15.70 6.79 -5.36
C PRO A 108 -14.75 7.97 -5.12
N ASP A 109 -14.46 8.72 -6.17
CA ASP A 109 -13.80 10.03 -6.07
C ASP A 109 -14.75 11.07 -5.46
N LYS A 110 -14.23 12.23 -5.09
CA LYS A 110 -14.97 13.37 -4.52
C LYS A 110 -16.15 13.83 -5.39
N HIS A 111 -16.09 13.53 -6.69
CA HIS A 111 -17.14 13.83 -7.66
C HIS A 111 -18.19 12.71 -7.81
N GLY A 112 -18.15 11.67 -6.97
CA GLY A 112 -19.07 10.54 -7.00
C GLY A 112 -18.81 9.54 -8.14
N ARG A 113 -17.73 9.72 -8.91
CA ARG A 113 -17.32 8.78 -9.97
C ARG A 113 -16.38 7.74 -9.40
N PHE A 114 -16.60 6.47 -9.74
CA PHE A 114 -15.66 5.42 -9.36
C PHE A 114 -14.35 5.56 -10.12
N VAL A 115 -13.24 5.38 -9.40
CA VAL A 115 -11.89 5.40 -9.94
C VAL A 115 -11.24 4.06 -9.66
N VAL A 116 -10.66 3.46 -10.70
CA VAL A 116 -9.80 2.28 -10.60
C VAL A 116 -8.35 2.78 -10.54
N LYS A 117 -7.66 2.51 -9.44
CA LYS A 117 -6.26 2.90 -9.22
C LYS A 117 -5.40 1.67 -8.98
N GLU A 118 -4.51 1.37 -9.92
CA GLU A 118 -3.52 0.30 -9.77
C GLU A 118 -2.58 0.59 -8.57
N VAL A 119 -2.32 -0.42 -7.77
CA VAL A 119 -1.54 -0.31 -6.51
C VAL A 119 -0.35 -1.25 -6.45
N GLY A 120 -0.35 -2.33 -7.21
CA GLY A 120 0.78 -3.26 -7.29
C GLY A 120 0.46 -4.49 -8.10
N SER A 121 1.48 -5.32 -8.32
CA SER A 121 1.31 -6.58 -9.03
C SER A 121 2.13 -7.71 -8.39
N THR A 122 1.61 -8.92 -8.52
CA THR A 122 2.27 -10.16 -8.08
C THR A 122 2.28 -11.17 -9.22
N PHE A 123 3.02 -12.25 -9.02
CA PHE A 123 3.00 -13.39 -9.91
C PHE A 123 2.40 -14.60 -9.21
N SER A 124 1.66 -15.41 -9.95
CA SER A 124 1.04 -16.63 -9.43
C SER A 124 2.03 -17.61 -8.81
N TYR A 125 3.24 -17.63 -9.35
CA TYR A 125 4.37 -18.43 -8.90
C TYR A 125 5.63 -17.58 -8.81
N GLY A 126 6.48 -17.91 -7.84
CA GLY A 126 7.69 -17.17 -7.51
C GLY A 126 7.43 -16.18 -6.39
N HIS A 127 7.87 -16.53 -5.18
CA HIS A 127 7.88 -15.60 -4.06
C HIS A 127 8.95 -14.52 -4.25
N GLY A 128 8.64 -13.28 -3.89
CA GLY A 128 9.60 -12.18 -3.85
C GLY A 128 9.81 -11.49 -5.20
N ARG A 129 8.94 -11.74 -6.19
CA ARG A 129 8.88 -10.95 -7.43
C ARG A 129 7.69 -10.00 -7.38
N GLY A 130 7.92 -8.72 -7.67
CA GLY A 130 6.88 -7.70 -7.66
C GLY A 130 6.62 -7.16 -6.26
N ASP A 131 5.34 -6.94 -5.95
CA ASP A 131 4.88 -6.23 -4.77
C ASP A 131 4.34 -7.14 -3.67
N ASP A 132 4.73 -8.42 -3.66
CA ASP A 132 4.23 -9.48 -2.76
C ASP A 132 4.09 -9.05 -1.29
N ALA A 133 5.10 -8.35 -0.76
CA ALA A 133 5.17 -7.98 0.65
C ALA A 133 4.33 -6.75 1.01
N LYS A 134 3.84 -5.99 0.03
CA LYS A 134 3.06 -4.79 0.30
C LYS A 134 1.72 -5.16 0.91
N THR A 135 1.36 -4.48 1.98
CA THR A 135 0.08 -4.69 2.66
C THR A 135 -1.01 -3.74 2.15
N LEU A 136 -2.28 -4.10 2.35
CA LEU A 136 -3.40 -3.20 2.03
C LEU A 136 -3.25 -1.83 2.71
N ALA A 137 -2.83 -1.81 3.97
CA ALA A 137 -2.58 -0.59 4.73
C ALA A 137 -1.48 0.28 4.10
N GLU A 138 -0.35 -0.32 3.72
CA GLU A 138 0.76 0.40 3.08
C GLU A 138 0.38 1.00 1.72
N LEU A 139 -0.53 0.32 1.01
CA LEU A 139 -1.07 0.76 -0.27
C LEU A 139 -2.17 1.84 -0.12
N GLY A 140 -2.62 2.11 1.10
CA GLY A 140 -3.61 3.14 1.40
C GLY A 140 -5.06 2.68 1.28
N PHE A 141 -5.33 1.38 1.45
CA PHE A 141 -6.67 0.81 1.45
C PHE A 141 -7.56 1.43 2.54
N GLN A 142 -8.79 1.80 2.16
CA GLN A 142 -9.83 2.24 3.08
C GLN A 142 -10.96 1.21 3.13
N ILE A 143 -11.57 1.08 4.31
CA ILE A 143 -12.72 0.18 4.48
C ILE A 143 -13.88 0.74 3.65
N GLY A 144 -14.38 -0.06 2.72
CA GLY A 144 -15.39 0.35 1.74
C GLY A 144 -14.84 0.40 0.32
N ASP A 145 -13.52 0.46 0.14
CA ASP A 145 -12.90 0.30 -1.18
C ASP A 145 -13.09 -1.13 -1.69
N TYR A 146 -13.25 -1.28 -2.98
CA TYR A 146 -13.22 -2.59 -3.63
C TYR A 146 -11.82 -2.89 -4.15
N LEU A 147 -11.53 -4.18 -4.34
CA LEU A 147 -10.29 -4.64 -4.95
C LEU A 147 -10.59 -5.21 -6.33
N SER A 148 -10.05 -4.62 -7.39
CA SER A 148 -10.05 -5.23 -8.72
C SER A 148 -8.73 -5.98 -8.94
N VAL A 149 -8.83 -7.23 -9.38
CA VAL A 149 -7.69 -8.08 -9.70
C VAL A 149 -7.73 -8.47 -11.17
N ALA A 150 -6.79 -7.97 -11.95
CA ALA A 150 -6.63 -8.33 -13.34
C ALA A 150 -5.63 -9.49 -13.46
N ILE A 151 -6.01 -10.56 -14.15
CA ILE A 151 -5.18 -11.74 -14.38
C ILE A 151 -4.73 -11.72 -15.83
N TYR A 152 -3.42 -11.58 -16.02
CA TYR A 152 -2.75 -11.65 -17.33
C TYR A 152 -2.14 -13.03 -17.55
#